data_AF-A0A5N4B0I3-F1
#
_entry.id   AF-A0A5N4B0I3-F1
#
_cell.length_a   1.000
_cell.length_b   1.000
_cell.length_c   1.000
_cell.angle_alpha   90.00
_cell.angle_beta   90.00
_cell.angle_gamma   90.00
#
_symmetry.space_group_name_H-M   'P 1'
#
loop_
_entity.id
_entity.type
_entity.pdbx_description
1 polymer ?
#
loop_
_entity_poly.entity_id
_entity_poly.type
_entity_poly.pdbx_seq_one_letter_code
_entity_poly.pdbx_strand_id
1 'polypeptide(L)'
;MQPLDVSFFAPMKRKWREILDLWRKECRRKGSIPKEHFPSIVNRLWFHIENTSATNLQSGFRATGLSPFNPEKVLAKIPGAKPDSERVLDSSFLEFLQEARGYSKEPTNSLKRENKCLQDQASRCKDQLKQHSNPFRLTNGFTKNFC
;
A
#
# COMPACT_ATOMS: atom_id res chain seq x y z
N MET A 1 13.05 -1.33 -3.90
CA MET A 1 12.89 -2.01 -2.59
C MET A 1 12.72 -0.93 -1.53
N GLN A 2 11.72 -1.05 -0.66
CA GLN A 2 11.54 -0.11 0.45
C GLN A 2 12.51 -0.47 1.59
N PRO A 3 13.14 0.50 2.27
CA PRO A 3 14.12 0.25 3.33
C PRO A 3 13.54 -0.57 4.49
N LEU A 4 12.31 -0.27 4.89
CA LEU A 4 11.64 -0.89 6.03
C LEU A 4 11.33 -2.39 5.79
N ASP A 5 10.98 -2.75 4.56
CA ASP A 5 10.76 -4.14 4.17
C ASP A 5 12.01 -4.99 4.38
N VAL A 6 13.17 -4.43 4.02
CA VAL A 6 14.46 -5.12 4.10
C VAL A 6 14.95 -5.18 5.55
N SER A 7 14.83 -4.09 6.29
CA SER A 7 15.44 -3.95 7.61
C SER A 7 14.61 -4.51 8.76
N PHE A 8 13.29 -4.47 8.65
CA PHE A 8 12.38 -4.80 9.76
C PHE A 8 11.45 -5.96 9.42
N PHE A 9 10.69 -5.85 8.32
CA PHE A 9 9.67 -6.86 8.02
C PHE A 9 10.25 -8.20 7.58
N ALA A 10 11.34 -8.21 6.81
CA ALA A 10 12.02 -9.44 6.43
C ALA A 10 12.54 -10.26 7.64
N PRO A 11 13.34 -9.70 8.58
CA PRO A 11 13.78 -10.43 9.76
C PRO A 11 12.61 -10.79 10.68
N MET A 12 11.62 -9.91 10.85
CA MET A 12 10.41 -10.21 11.64
C MET A 12 9.66 -11.43 11.08
N LYS A 13 9.41 -11.49 9.76
CA LYS A 13 8.74 -12.63 9.12
C LYS A 13 9.53 -13.93 9.26
N ARG A 14 10.87 -13.85 9.20
CA ARG A 14 11.74 -15.02 9.43
C ARG A 14 11.58 -15.54 10.85
N LYS A 15 11.68 -14.63 11.83
CA LYS A 15 11.56 -15.00 13.24
C LYS A 15 10.18 -15.52 13.60
N TRP A 16 9.14 -14.94 13.01
CA TRP A 16 7.78 -15.42 13.16
C TRP A 16 7.64 -16.88 12.74
N ARG A 17 8.17 -17.27 11.57
CA ARG A 17 8.14 -18.68 11.13
C ARG A 17 8.86 -19.61 12.11
N GLU A 18 10.03 -19.23 12.59
CA GLU A 18 10.78 -20.02 13.59
C GLU A 18 9.96 -20.24 14.87
N ILE A 19 9.31 -19.19 15.37
CA ILE A 19 8.46 -19.26 16.57
C ILE A 19 7.26 -20.17 16.33
N LEU A 20 6.61 -20.08 15.16
CA LEU A 20 5.50 -20.96 14.82
C LEU A 20 5.91 -22.42 14.71
N ASP A 21 7.09 -22.69 14.14
CA ASP A 21 7.62 -24.05 14.04
C ASP A 21 7.96 -24.62 15.42
N LEU A 22 8.53 -23.82 16.33
CA LEU A 22 8.76 -24.21 17.71
C LEU A 22 7.45 -24.49 18.46
N TRP A 23 6.49 -23.56 18.37
CA TRP A 23 5.18 -23.72 19.02
C TRP A 23 4.44 -24.97 18.53
N ARG A 24 4.51 -25.28 17.23
CA ARG A 24 3.90 -26.48 16.66
C ARG A 24 4.54 -27.77 17.19
N LYS A 25 5.87 -27.77 17.39
CA LYS A 25 6.59 -28.90 18.02
C LYS A 25 6.18 -29.07 19.48
N GLU A 26 6.08 -27.98 20.23
CA GLU A 26 5.71 -27.97 21.66
C GLU A 26 4.27 -28.48 21.88
N CYS A 27 3.30 -27.96 21.12
CA CYS A 27 1.89 -28.27 21.32
C CYS A 27 1.44 -29.60 20.70
N ARG A 28 2.24 -30.20 19.80
CA ARG A 28 1.88 -31.37 18.96
C ARG A 28 0.55 -31.20 18.19
N ARG A 29 0.02 -29.98 18.09
CA ARG A 29 -1.23 -29.65 17.40
C ARG A 29 -0.96 -29.43 15.92
N LYS A 30 -1.83 -29.98 15.07
CA LYS A 30 -1.84 -29.74 13.63
C LYS A 30 -2.94 -28.72 13.32
N GLY A 31 -2.66 -27.76 12.44
CA GLY A 31 -3.64 -26.76 11.99
C GLY A 31 -3.36 -25.33 12.47
N SER A 32 -4.44 -24.54 12.57
CA SER A 32 -4.41 -23.13 12.94
C SER A 32 -4.10 -22.93 14.43
N ILE A 33 -3.51 -21.77 14.74
CA ILE A 33 -3.25 -21.34 16.11
C ILE A 33 -4.59 -20.98 16.77
N PRO A 34 -4.91 -21.54 17.95
CA PRO A 34 -6.06 -21.11 18.75
C PRO A 34 -5.94 -19.64 19.16
N LYS A 35 -7.07 -18.92 19.21
CA LYS A 35 -7.09 -17.48 19.51
C LYS A 35 -6.50 -17.13 20.88
N GLU A 36 -6.61 -18.04 21.85
CA GLU A 36 -6.07 -17.91 23.22
C GLU A 36 -4.53 -17.86 23.26
N HIS A 37 -3.86 -18.57 22.35
CA HIS A 37 -2.39 -18.63 22.33
C HIS A 37 -1.76 -17.54 21.46
N PHE A 38 -2.53 -16.94 20.56
CA PHE A 38 -2.03 -15.92 19.64
C PHE A 38 -1.31 -14.76 20.33
N PRO A 39 -1.85 -14.12 21.40
CA PRO A 39 -1.17 -13.02 22.08
C PRO A 39 0.18 -13.42 22.68
N SER A 40 0.26 -14.62 23.27
CA SER A 40 1.49 -15.13 23.87
C SER A 40 2.60 -15.33 22.83
N ILE A 41 2.24 -15.89 21.66
CA ILE A 41 3.18 -16.13 20.57
C ILE A 41 3.67 -14.80 19.96
N VAL A 42 2.78 -13.81 19.82
CA VAL A 42 3.15 -12.47 19.34
C VAL A 42 4.07 -11.76 20.33
N ASN A 43 3.83 -11.87 21.64
CA ASN A 43 4.75 -11.31 22.65
C ASN A 43 6.14 -11.93 22.58
N ARG A 44 6.23 -13.25 22.34
CA ARG A 44 7.51 -13.93 22.13
C ARG A 44 8.24 -13.39 20.89
N LEU A 45 7.53 -13.07 19.81
CA LEU A 45 8.11 -12.42 18.65
C LEU A 45 8.68 -11.03 19.02
N TRP A 46 7.90 -10.21 19.73
CA TRP A 46 8.31 -8.86 20.11
C TRP A 46 9.62 -8.87 20.90
N PHE A 47 9.72 -9.73 21.93
CA PHE A 47 10.92 -9.88 22.74
C PHE A 47 12.19 -10.21 21.94
N HIS A 48 12.04 -10.95 20.84
CA HIS A 48 13.17 -11.28 19.96
C HIS A 48 13.59 -10.14 19.03
N ILE A 49 12.64 -9.33 18.55
CA ILE A 49 12.93 -8.28 17.56
C ILE A 49 13.26 -6.94 18.19
N GLU A 50 12.78 -6.65 19.40
CA GLU A 50 12.91 -5.35 20.07
C GLU A 50 14.38 -4.88 20.11
N ASN A 51 15.27 -5.71 20.63
CA ASN A 51 16.69 -5.39 20.80
C ASN A 51 17.47 -5.23 19.49
N THR A 52 17.00 -5.84 18.38
CA THR A 52 17.71 -5.81 17.08
C THR A 52 17.07 -4.85 16.08
N SER A 53 15.84 -4.42 16.34
CA SER A 53 15.05 -3.61 15.42
C SER A 53 15.73 -2.28 15.07
N ALA A 54 16.24 -1.55 16.07
CA ALA A 54 16.85 -0.24 15.88
C ALA A 54 18.14 -0.31 15.05
N THR A 55 19.03 -1.25 15.36
CA THR A 55 20.31 -1.43 14.66
C THR A 55 20.09 -1.90 13.22
N ASN A 56 19.15 -2.82 13.01
CA ASN A 56 18.77 -3.27 11.68
C ASN A 56 18.15 -2.14 10.84
N LEU A 57 17.30 -1.30 11.46
CA LEU A 57 16.69 -0.16 10.80
C LEU A 57 17.75 0.83 10.31
N GLN A 58 18.67 1.26 11.19
CA GLN A 58 19.77 2.15 10.81
C GLN A 58 20.62 1.55 9.68
N SER A 59 20.96 0.26 9.79
CA SER A 59 21.76 -0.43 8.78
C SER A 59 21.04 -0.55 7.43
N GLY A 60 19.74 -0.82 7.45
CA GLY A 60 18.92 -0.92 6.26
C GLY A 60 18.74 0.40 5.54
N PHE A 61 18.48 1.48 6.28
CA PHE A 61 18.41 2.83 5.71
C PHE A 61 19.73 3.26 5.09
N ARG A 62 20.86 2.94 5.74
CA ARG A 62 22.21 3.14 5.17
C ARG A 62 22.44 2.31 3.91
N ALA A 63 21.96 1.06 3.89
CA ALA A 63 22.08 0.18 2.74
C ALA A 63 21.22 0.61 1.55
N THR A 64 20.10 1.31 1.79
CA THR A 64 19.29 1.94 0.74
C THR A 64 19.78 3.32 0.32
N GLY A 65 20.82 3.85 0.96
CA GLY A 65 21.33 5.18 0.63
C GLY A 65 20.35 6.32 0.92
N LEU A 66 19.37 6.10 1.82
CA LEU A 66 18.38 7.10 2.19
C LEU A 66 18.84 7.93 3.40
N SER A 67 19.55 7.30 4.35
CA SER A 67 20.09 7.98 5.52
C SER A 67 21.47 7.41 5.92
N PRO A 68 22.55 8.21 5.83
CA PRO A 68 22.61 9.49 5.11
C PRO A 68 22.32 9.31 3.62
N PHE A 69 21.82 10.36 2.95
CA PHE A 69 21.49 10.29 1.52
C PHE A 69 22.76 10.03 0.69
N ASN A 70 22.82 8.87 0.04
CA ASN A 70 23.91 8.45 -0.83
C ASN A 70 23.36 7.54 -1.96
N PRO A 71 23.08 8.08 -3.16
CA PRO A 71 22.51 7.33 -4.25
C PRO A 71 23.45 6.25 -4.81
N GLU A 72 24.76 6.39 -4.65
CA GLU A 72 25.75 5.41 -5.14
C GLU A 72 25.56 4.04 -4.50
N LYS A 73 25.10 3.99 -3.24
CA LYS A 73 24.77 2.73 -2.54
C LYS A 73 23.70 1.92 -3.26
N VAL A 74 22.77 2.58 -3.93
CA VAL A 74 21.72 1.93 -4.72
C VAL A 74 22.22 1.62 -6.12
N LEU A 75 22.94 2.56 -6.76
CA LEU A 75 23.49 2.38 -8.10
C LEU A 75 24.46 1.19 -8.16
N ALA A 76 25.30 0.99 -7.14
CA ALA A 76 26.20 -0.15 -7.03
C ALA A 76 25.48 -1.52 -6.96
N LYS A 77 24.19 -1.55 -6.59
CA LYS A 77 23.38 -2.77 -6.52
C LYS A 77 22.65 -3.09 -7.82
N ILE A 78 22.66 -2.18 -8.78
CA ILE A 78 22.00 -2.37 -10.09
C ILE A 78 23.03 -3.00 -11.04
N PRO A 79 22.89 -4.28 -11.42
CA PRO A 79 23.81 -4.91 -12.36
C PRO A 79 23.75 -4.19 -13.71
N GLY A 80 24.92 -3.81 -14.25
CA GLY A 80 25.03 -3.10 -15.53
C GLY A 80 24.98 -1.57 -15.44
N ALA A 81 24.86 -0.98 -14.25
CA ALA A 81 25.02 0.45 -14.06
C ALA A 81 26.51 0.83 -14.19
N LYS A 82 26.95 1.20 -15.40
CA LYS A 82 28.21 1.93 -15.58
C LYS A 82 27.98 3.39 -15.17
N PRO A 83 28.78 3.96 -14.25
CA PRO A 83 28.58 5.33 -13.79
C PRO A 83 28.71 6.40 -14.90
N ASP A 84 29.35 6.07 -16.03
CA ASP A 84 29.71 7.04 -17.08
C ASP A 84 29.11 6.74 -18.46
N SER A 85 28.12 5.85 -18.57
CA SER A 85 27.34 5.81 -19.81
C SER A 85 26.39 7.00 -19.76
N GLU A 86 26.83 8.14 -20.30
CA GLU A 86 25.98 9.29 -20.60
C GLU A 86 24.77 8.76 -21.34
N ARG A 87 23.68 8.53 -20.61
CA ARG A 87 22.43 8.06 -21.18
C ARG A 87 21.88 9.27 -21.90
N VAL A 88 22.31 9.44 -23.16
CA VAL A 88 21.74 10.40 -24.10
C VAL A 88 20.28 10.01 -24.24
N LEU A 89 19.45 10.61 -23.40
CA LEU A 89 18.00 10.56 -23.51
C LEU A 89 17.65 11.44 -24.69
N ASP A 90 16.95 10.84 -25.65
CA ASP A 90 16.49 11.55 -26.84
C ASP A 90 15.69 12.78 -26.44
N SER A 91 15.95 13.90 -27.12
CA SER A 91 15.41 15.21 -26.74
C SER A 91 13.89 15.24 -26.79
N SER A 92 13.30 14.50 -27.73
CA SER A 92 11.84 14.31 -27.87
C SER A 92 11.21 13.70 -26.61
N PHE A 93 11.89 12.73 -26.00
CA PHE A 93 11.38 12.08 -24.79
C PHE A 93 11.49 13.00 -23.56
N LEU A 94 12.55 13.80 -23.48
CA LEU A 94 12.69 14.81 -22.41
C LEU A 94 11.60 15.87 -22.50
N GLU A 95 11.26 16.32 -23.70
CA GLU A 95 10.18 17.29 -23.94
C GLU A 95 8.82 16.74 -23.50
N PHE A 96 8.49 15.50 -23.91
CA PHE A 96 7.28 14.81 -23.46
C PHE A 96 7.19 14.71 -21.93
N LEU A 97 8.28 14.36 -21.24
CA LEU A 97 8.31 14.25 -19.79
C LEU A 97 8.22 15.60 -19.07
N GLN A 98 8.66 16.69 -19.70
CA GLN A 98 8.52 18.05 -19.17
C GLN A 98 7.08 18.53 -19.31
N GLU A 99 6.45 18.28 -20.46
CA GLU A 99 5.04 18.58 -20.71
C GLU A 99 4.12 17.81 -19.75
N ALA A 100 4.32 16.50 -19.61
CA ALA A 100 3.52 15.66 -18.72
C ALA A 100 3.62 16.06 -17.24
N ARG A 101 4.73 16.69 -16.84
CA ARG A 101 4.95 17.19 -15.47
C ARG A 101 4.55 18.66 -15.30
N GLY A 102 4.09 19.34 -16.35
CA GLY A 102 3.67 20.73 -16.29
C GLY A 102 4.82 21.72 -16.06
N TYR A 103 6.05 21.34 -16.39
CA TYR A 103 7.22 22.22 -16.33
C TYR A 103 7.23 23.15 -17.55
N SER A 104 6.27 24.07 -17.61
CA SER A 104 6.23 25.07 -18.68
C SER A 104 7.36 26.08 -18.50
N LYS A 105 8.08 26.42 -19.58
CA LYS A 105 9.10 27.48 -19.58
C LYS A 105 8.53 28.89 -19.63
N GLU A 106 7.22 29.09 -19.80
CA GLU A 106 6.56 30.40 -19.64
C GLU A 106 5.13 30.22 -19.12
N PRO A 107 4.54 31.20 -18.39
CA PRO A 107 3.17 31.12 -17.90
C PRO A 107 2.21 31.37 -19.08
N THR A 108 1.98 30.35 -19.89
CA THR A 108 0.95 30.44 -20.93
C THR A 108 -0.35 29.85 -20.40
N ASN A 109 -1.27 30.77 -20.17
CA ASN A 109 -2.68 30.62 -19.83
C ASN A 109 -3.26 29.21 -20.02
N SER A 110 -3.52 28.57 -18.88
CA SER A 110 -4.54 27.55 -18.62
C SER A 110 -5.33 27.04 -19.84
N LEU A 111 -4.90 25.93 -20.44
CA LEU A 111 -5.83 25.08 -21.16
C LEU A 111 -6.58 24.23 -20.13
N LYS A 112 -7.82 24.64 -19.85
CA LYS A 112 -8.82 23.87 -19.10
C LYS A 112 -8.93 22.47 -19.70
N ARG A 113 -8.34 21.47 -19.04
CA ARG A 113 -8.76 20.08 -19.24
C ARG A 113 -10.15 19.96 -18.61
N GLU A 114 -11.18 20.01 -19.45
CA GLU A 114 -12.53 19.68 -19.02
C GLU A 114 -12.56 18.26 -18.45
N ASN A 115 -13.06 18.17 -17.22
CA ASN A 115 -13.21 16.94 -16.47
C ASN A 115 -14.27 16.04 -17.12
N LYS A 116 -13.87 15.21 -18.11
CA LYS A 116 -14.77 14.18 -18.66
C LYS A 116 -15.09 13.05 -17.65
N CYS A 117 -14.34 12.96 -16.55
CA CYS A 117 -14.52 11.91 -15.53
C CYS A 117 -15.59 12.24 -14.47
N LEU A 118 -16.04 13.49 -14.35
CA LEU A 118 -17.03 13.89 -13.32
C LEU A 118 -18.49 13.86 -13.79
N GLN A 119 -18.76 13.68 -15.08
CA GLN A 119 -20.14 13.58 -15.57
C GLN A 119 -20.73 12.17 -15.46
N ASP A 120 -19.90 11.12 -15.52
CA ASP A 120 -20.37 9.72 -15.43
C ASP A 120 -20.76 9.28 -14.02
N GLN A 121 -20.33 9.98 -12.96
CA GLN A 121 -20.78 9.68 -11.59
C GLN A 121 -22.09 10.38 -11.22
N ALA A 122 -22.45 11.47 -11.90
CA ALA A 122 -23.69 12.19 -11.63
C ALA A 122 -24.92 11.57 -12.32
N SER A 123 -24.74 10.88 -13.45
CA SER A 123 -25.78 10.10 -14.14
C SER A 123 -26.13 8.83 -13.36
N ARG A 124 -25.14 8.13 -12.81
CA ARG A 124 -25.38 6.89 -12.04
C ARG A 124 -26.13 7.09 -10.72
N CYS A 125 -25.98 8.24 -10.05
CA CYS A 125 -26.69 8.55 -8.80
C CYS A 125 -28.11 9.09 -9.00
N LYS A 126 -28.47 9.64 -10.18
CA LYS A 126 -29.82 10.17 -10.43
C LYS A 126 -30.84 9.09 -10.80
N ASP A 127 -30.36 7.95 -11.32
CA ASP A 127 -31.24 6.82 -11.69
C ASP A 127 -31.70 6.00 -10.47
N GLN A 128 -30.99 6.06 -9.34
CA GLN A 128 -31.40 5.38 -8.11
C GLN A 128 -32.40 6.18 -7.26
N LEU A 129 -32.51 7.50 -7.45
CA LEU A 129 -33.40 8.34 -6.64
C LEU A 129 -34.83 8.48 -7.20
N LYS A 130 -35.12 7.90 -8.37
CA LYS A 130 -36.48 7.90 -8.98
C LYS A 130 -37.34 6.69 -8.61
N GLN A 131 -36.83 5.73 -7.84
CA GLN A 131 -37.61 4.56 -7.41
C GLN A 131 -38.21 4.68 -5.99
N HIS A 132 -37.93 5.75 -5.25
CA HIS A 132 -38.52 6.00 -3.92
C HIS A 132 -39.09 7.41 -3.78
N SER A 133 -40.08 7.74 -4.60
CA SER A 133 -41.02 8.82 -4.28
C SER A 133 -42.34 8.62 -5.02
N ASN A 134 -43.25 7.86 -4.40
CA ASN A 134 -44.67 8.00 -4.68
C ASN A 134 -45.44 8.02 -3.35
N PRO A 135 -46.02 9.16 -2.94
CA PRO A 135 -46.70 9.29 -1.67
C PRO A 135 -48.19 8.92 -1.77
N PHE A 136 -48.62 8.18 -0.76
CA PHE A 136 -49.94 8.25 -0.11
C PHE A 136 -51.16 7.51 -0.71
N ARG A 137 -51.62 6.49 0.02
CA ARG A 137 -53.04 6.32 0.33
C ARG A 137 -53.23 5.61 1.68
N LEU A 138 -53.65 6.38 2.69
CA LEU A 138 -54.36 5.85 3.85
C LEU A 138 -55.81 5.56 3.45
N THR A 139 -56.31 4.36 3.73
CA THR A 139 -57.68 4.14 4.25
C THR A 139 -57.78 2.74 4.86
N ASN A 140 -57.98 2.71 6.17
CA ASN A 140 -58.86 1.86 6.98
C ASN A 140 -59.26 0.45 6.49
N GLY A 141 -59.02 -0.53 7.36
CA GLY A 141 -60.11 -1.37 7.85
C GLY A 141 -60.06 -2.87 7.48
N PHE A 142 -60.23 -3.67 8.54
CA PHE A 142 -61.08 -4.86 8.57
C PHE A 142 -60.46 -6.25 8.31
N THR A 143 -60.07 -6.87 9.44
CA THR A 143 -60.35 -8.24 9.90
C THR A 143 -59.96 -9.51 9.11
N LYS A 144 -59.55 -10.50 9.93
CA LYS A 144 -59.87 -11.95 9.93
C LYS A 144 -58.95 -12.94 9.20
N ASN A 145 -58.35 -13.79 10.06
CA ASN A 145 -58.40 -15.26 10.09
C ASN A 145 -57.37 -16.10 9.30
N PHE A 146 -56.74 -16.99 10.07
CA PHE A 146 -56.46 -18.42 9.82
C PHE A 146 -55.96 -18.83 8.42
N CYS A 147 -54.77 -19.44 8.34
CA CYS A 147 -54.52 -20.83 8.71
C CYS A 147 -53.01 -21.05 8.92
#